data_AF-A0A819H8B8-F1
#
_entry.id   AF-A0A819H8B8-F1
#
_cell.length_a   1.000
_cell.length_b   1.000
_cell.length_c   1.000
_cell.angle_alpha   90.00
_cell.angle_beta   90.00
_cell.angle_gamma   90.00
#
_symmetry.space_group_name_H-M   'P 1'
#
loop_
_entity.id
_entity.type
_entity.pdbx_description
1 polymer ?
#
loop_
_entity_poly.entity_id
_entity_poly.type
_entity_poly.pdbx_seq_one_letter_code
_entity_poly.pdbx_strand_id
1 'polypeptide(L)'
;MIQVENSMAHLLQKRLSTFSHTQYIIFLIFDTEDITYLNWLKRTKIFIEQTYCEIRTSNELIHSVKNIPHIEQNILDQWQTVAIVLEQRIHEIKCIRNRLQDQINEINENILNTEKTIEFLKKTIQDKEIFINIIQCRISFLSMRPVLENINDREYSKLSQEFNNLQYSIDNLQKNLFEEEYALQHLFRLKTTIEENLAIKNNSLFIDEQKVIGLRRTFSFTS
;
A
#
# COMPACT_ATOMS: atom_id res chain seq x y z
N MET A 1 53.91 72.33 -13.22
CA MET A 1 54.89 71.41 -13.84
C MET A 1 55.21 70.21 -12.93
N ILE A 2 55.58 70.45 -11.67
CA ILE A 2 55.94 69.40 -10.68
C ILE A 2 54.82 68.38 -10.41
N GLN A 3 53.55 68.79 -10.48
CA GLN A 3 52.40 67.91 -10.18
C GLN A 3 52.05 66.93 -11.31
N VAL A 4 52.46 67.22 -12.56
CA VAL A 4 52.26 66.33 -13.73
C VAL A 4 53.37 65.27 -13.79
N GLU A 5 54.59 65.65 -13.42
CA GLU A 5 55.75 64.72 -13.35
C GLU A 5 55.54 63.65 -12.27
N ASN A 6 55.02 64.02 -11.10
CA ASN A 6 54.71 63.05 -10.03
C ASN A 6 53.56 62.09 -10.39
N SER A 7 52.56 62.56 -11.15
CA SER A 7 51.47 61.70 -11.62
C SER A 7 51.91 60.74 -12.73
N MET A 8 52.85 61.16 -13.59
CA MET A 8 53.46 60.29 -14.60
C MET A 8 54.39 59.25 -13.97
N ALA A 9 55.19 59.63 -12.97
CA ALA A 9 56.04 58.70 -12.22
C ALA A 9 55.24 57.60 -11.52
N HIS A 10 54.12 57.96 -10.88
CA HIS A 10 53.23 56.99 -10.23
C HIS A 10 52.52 56.06 -11.25
N LEU A 11 52.11 56.57 -12.41
CA LEU A 11 51.52 55.74 -13.48
C LEU A 11 52.55 54.81 -14.13
N LEU A 12 53.81 55.25 -14.27
CA LEU A 12 54.91 54.44 -14.76
C LEU A 12 55.32 53.36 -13.76
N GLN A 13 55.32 53.67 -12.47
CA GLN A 13 55.64 52.72 -11.40
C GLN A 13 54.53 51.67 -11.22
N LYS A 14 53.27 52.08 -11.36
CA LYS A 14 52.11 51.16 -11.38
C LYS A 14 52.11 50.30 -12.66
N ARG A 15 52.55 50.86 -13.81
CA ARG A 15 52.77 50.09 -15.04
C ARG A 15 53.92 49.10 -14.89
N LEU A 16 55.05 49.48 -14.29
CA LEU A 16 56.22 48.63 -14.03
C LEU A 16 55.91 47.49 -13.05
N SER A 17 55.07 47.72 -12.03
CA SER A 17 54.63 46.66 -11.12
C SER A 17 53.64 45.69 -11.77
N THR A 18 52.74 46.18 -12.64
CA THR A 18 51.93 45.29 -13.49
C THR A 18 52.80 44.58 -14.53
N PHE A 19 53.86 45.23 -15.03
CA PHE A 19 54.82 44.68 -15.98
C PHE A 19 55.62 43.54 -15.36
N SER A 20 55.99 43.63 -14.07
CA SER A 20 56.74 42.58 -13.36
C SER A 20 55.90 41.32 -13.14
N HIS A 21 54.61 41.45 -12.83
CA HIS A 21 53.69 40.31 -12.71
C HIS A 21 53.38 39.68 -14.07
N THR A 22 53.20 40.49 -15.13
CA THR A 22 53.11 39.96 -16.49
C THR A 22 54.43 39.39 -17.00
N GLN A 23 55.59 39.93 -16.60
CA GLN A 23 56.90 39.35 -16.92
C GLN A 23 57.12 38.03 -16.20
N TYR A 24 56.62 37.86 -14.96
CA TYR A 24 56.70 36.59 -14.25
C TYR A 24 55.80 35.53 -14.90
N ILE A 25 54.61 35.92 -15.37
CA ILE A 25 53.72 35.05 -16.15
C ILE A 25 54.34 34.73 -17.52
N ILE A 26 54.94 35.71 -18.21
CA ILE A 26 55.67 35.50 -19.47
C ILE A 26 56.91 34.61 -19.24
N PHE A 27 57.66 34.79 -18.15
CA PHE A 27 58.87 34.02 -17.83
C PHE A 27 58.55 32.58 -17.39
N LEU A 28 57.41 32.34 -16.74
CA LEU A 28 56.92 30.98 -16.45
C LEU A 28 56.33 30.26 -17.69
N ILE A 29 55.94 31.00 -18.73
CA ILE A 29 55.42 30.44 -19.99
C ILE A 29 56.54 30.21 -21.03
N PHE A 30 57.64 30.97 -20.95
CA PHE A 30 58.76 30.88 -21.87
C PHE A 30 60.04 30.40 -21.17
N ASP A 31 60.29 29.09 -21.17
CA ASP A 31 61.66 28.57 -20.94
C ASP A 31 62.60 29.23 -21.94
N THR A 32 63.57 30.00 -21.43
CA THR A 32 64.49 30.83 -22.21
C THR A 32 65.70 30.05 -22.74
N GLU A 33 65.51 28.82 -23.24
CA GLU A 33 66.60 28.05 -23.84
C GLU A 33 66.36 27.62 -25.30
N ASP A 34 65.22 27.92 -25.94
CA ASP A 34 65.07 27.71 -27.39
C ASP A 34 63.97 28.58 -28.03
N ILE A 35 64.30 29.85 -28.28
CA ILE A 35 63.40 30.82 -28.96
C ILE A 35 63.58 30.69 -30.48
N THR A 36 63.22 29.54 -31.04
CA THR A 36 63.07 29.38 -32.50
C THR A 36 61.61 29.60 -32.91
N TYR A 37 61.38 30.18 -34.10
CA TYR A 37 60.02 30.41 -34.65
C TYR A 37 59.17 29.13 -34.63
N LEU A 38 59.77 27.98 -34.89
CA LEU A 38 59.11 26.67 -34.86
C LEU A 38 58.67 26.26 -33.45
N ASN A 39 59.50 26.51 -32.42
CA ASN A 39 59.14 26.20 -31.04
C ASN A 39 58.02 27.12 -30.53
N TRP A 40 58.08 28.42 -30.88
CA TRP A 40 56.99 29.36 -30.61
C TRP A 40 55.69 28.92 -31.26
N LEU A 41 55.69 28.58 -32.56
CA LEU A 41 54.49 28.15 -33.28
C LEU A 41 53.90 26.86 -32.68
N LYS A 42 54.73 25.89 -32.29
CA LYS A 42 54.29 24.66 -31.61
C LYS A 42 53.67 24.95 -30.24
N ARG A 43 54.31 25.79 -29.40
CA ARG A 43 53.78 26.18 -28.08
C ARG A 43 52.48 26.95 -28.20
N THR A 44 52.39 27.92 -29.11
CA THR A 44 51.17 28.70 -29.35
C THR A 44 50.02 27.81 -29.80
N LYS A 45 50.27 26.81 -30.66
CA LYS A 45 49.26 25.84 -31.07
C LYS A 45 48.75 24.99 -29.91
N ILE A 46 49.65 24.48 -29.07
CA ILE A 46 49.29 23.70 -27.88
C ILE A 46 48.47 24.55 -26.90
N PHE A 47 48.87 25.80 -26.66
CA PHE A 47 48.13 26.71 -25.77
C PHE A 47 46.73 27.03 -26.32
N ILE A 48 46.61 27.25 -27.62
CA ILE A 48 45.31 27.43 -28.27
C ILE A 48 44.42 26.18 -28.08
N GLU A 49 44.96 24.98 -28.31
CA GLU A 49 44.20 23.74 -28.09
C GLU A 49 43.78 23.56 -26.62
N GLN A 50 44.67 23.86 -25.66
CA GLN A 50 44.36 23.81 -24.23
C GLN A 50 43.25 24.81 -23.85
N THR A 51 43.37 26.06 -24.28
CA THR A 51 42.35 27.09 -24.01
C THR A 51 40.99 26.73 -24.62
N TYR A 52 40.95 26.12 -25.82
CA TYR A 52 39.70 25.60 -26.38
C TYR A 52 39.09 24.48 -25.53
N CYS A 53 39.91 23.55 -25.01
CA CYS A 53 39.46 22.50 -24.09
C CYS A 53 38.92 23.08 -22.78
N GLU A 54 39.59 24.08 -22.20
CA GLU A 54 39.14 24.77 -20.98
C GLU A 54 37.83 25.53 -21.21
N ILE A 55 37.68 26.24 -22.34
CA ILE A 55 36.44 26.92 -22.71
C ILE A 55 35.30 25.91 -22.87
N ARG A 56 35.56 24.76 -23.50
CA ARG A 56 34.55 23.71 -23.67
C ARG A 56 34.07 23.19 -22.31
N THR A 57 34.99 22.81 -21.43
CA THR A 57 34.65 22.32 -20.09
C THR A 57 33.92 23.38 -19.27
N SER A 58 34.34 24.65 -19.35
CA SER A 58 33.64 25.77 -18.71
C SER A 58 32.21 25.94 -19.26
N ASN A 59 32.01 25.83 -20.57
CA ASN A 59 30.68 25.95 -21.18
C ASN A 59 29.76 24.79 -20.77
N GLU A 60 30.31 23.58 -20.64
CA GLU A 60 29.59 22.41 -20.12
C GLU A 60 29.15 22.65 -18.66
N LEU A 61 30.02 23.23 -17.81
CA LEU A 61 29.68 23.64 -16.45
C LEU A 61 28.64 24.76 -16.39
N ILE A 62 28.76 25.78 -17.25
CA ILE A 62 27.76 26.86 -17.31
C ILE A 62 26.40 26.29 -17.74
N HIS A 63 26.38 25.35 -18.68
CA HIS A 63 25.16 24.70 -19.10
C HIS A 63 24.54 23.87 -17.95
N SER A 64 25.34 23.09 -17.21
CA SER A 64 24.83 22.34 -16.07
C SER A 64 24.29 23.25 -14.97
N VAL A 65 24.97 24.35 -14.65
CA VAL A 65 24.50 25.37 -13.70
C VAL A 65 23.21 26.02 -14.16
N LYS A 66 23.09 26.35 -15.46
CA LYS A 66 21.85 26.90 -16.04
C LYS A 66 20.66 25.93 -15.96
N ASN A 67 20.92 24.63 -15.90
CA ASN A 67 19.87 23.62 -15.78
C ASN A 67 19.39 23.42 -14.34
N ILE A 68 20.12 23.90 -13.32
CA ILE A 68 19.76 23.73 -11.89
C ILE A 68 18.33 24.23 -11.58
N PRO A 69 17.89 25.43 -12.00
CA PRO A 69 16.53 25.91 -11.69
C PRO A 69 15.44 25.02 -12.30
N HIS A 70 15.70 24.42 -13.47
CA HIS A 70 14.77 23.49 -14.09
C HIS A 70 14.68 22.17 -13.30
N ILE A 71 15.82 21.68 -12.80
CA ILE A 71 15.89 20.50 -11.94
C ILE A 71 15.15 20.77 -10.61
N GLU A 72 15.37 21.92 -9.99
CA GLU A 72 14.67 22.35 -8.78
C GLU A 72 13.16 22.39 -8.97
N GLN A 73 12.68 23.03 -10.05
CA GLN A 73 11.26 23.06 -10.37
C GLN A 73 10.69 21.65 -10.57
N ASN A 74 11.40 20.78 -11.30
CA ASN A 74 10.96 19.40 -11.51
C ASN A 74 10.88 18.61 -10.19
N ILE A 75 11.83 18.81 -9.27
CA ILE A 75 11.78 18.20 -7.93
C ILE A 75 10.56 18.69 -7.15
N LEU A 76 10.25 20.00 -7.19
CA LEU A 76 9.07 20.57 -6.55
C LEU A 76 7.77 20.00 -7.13
N ASP A 77 7.66 19.94 -8.46
CA ASP A 77 6.49 19.41 -9.15
C ASP A 77 6.27 17.92 -8.81
N GLN A 78 7.34 17.12 -8.80
CA GLN A 78 7.30 15.72 -8.38
C GLN A 78 6.91 15.58 -6.90
N TRP A 79 7.45 16.45 -6.04
CA TRP A 79 7.13 16.43 -4.61
C TRP A 79 5.65 16.66 -4.36
N GLN A 80 5.06 17.65 -5.03
CA GLN A 80 3.63 17.97 -4.99
C GLN A 80 2.78 16.87 -5.59
N THR A 81 3.17 16.34 -6.76
CA THR A 81 2.47 15.23 -7.41
C THR A 81 2.35 14.02 -6.49
N VAL A 82 3.46 13.61 -5.85
CA VAL A 82 3.44 12.50 -4.90
C VAL A 82 2.61 12.82 -3.65
N ALA A 83 2.58 14.08 -3.20
CA ALA A 83 1.75 14.46 -2.07
C ALA A 83 0.26 14.25 -2.36
N ILE A 84 -0.20 14.67 -3.54
CA ILE A 84 -1.59 14.48 -4.01
C ILE A 84 -1.92 12.99 -4.13
N VAL A 85 -1.06 12.21 -4.80
CA VAL A 85 -1.27 10.77 -5.00
C VAL A 85 -1.27 10.02 -3.67
N LEU A 86 -0.41 10.40 -2.72
CA LEU A 86 -0.37 9.79 -1.39
C LEU A 86 -1.64 10.08 -0.60
N GLU A 87 -2.14 11.31 -0.63
CA GLU A 87 -3.39 11.69 0.02
C GLU A 87 -4.58 10.93 -0.56
N GLN A 88 -4.67 10.82 -1.89
CA GLN A 88 -5.67 10.01 -2.58
C GLN A 88 -5.60 8.55 -2.14
N ARG A 89 -4.40 7.94 -2.15
CA ARG A 89 -4.22 6.55 -1.72
C ARG A 89 -4.66 6.33 -0.27
N ILE A 90 -4.32 7.24 0.65
CA ILE A 90 -4.75 7.16 2.05
C ILE A 90 -6.28 7.21 2.14
N HIS A 91 -6.92 8.12 1.40
CA HIS A 91 -8.37 8.22 1.34
C HIS A 91 -9.00 6.92 0.84
N GLU A 92 -8.51 6.36 -0.27
CA GLU A 92 -8.99 5.09 -0.82
C GLU A 92 -8.84 3.94 0.18
N ILE A 93 -7.68 3.80 0.82
CA ILE A 93 -7.46 2.74 1.81
C ILE A 93 -8.38 2.92 3.03
N LYS A 94 -8.64 4.16 3.48
CA LYS A 94 -9.63 4.43 4.55
C LYS A 94 -11.03 3.99 4.14
N CYS A 95 -11.46 4.32 2.93
CA CYS A 95 -12.76 3.89 2.40
C CYS A 95 -12.86 2.35 2.36
N ILE A 96 -11.82 1.67 1.88
CA ILE A 96 -11.77 0.20 1.86
C ILE A 96 -11.83 -0.36 3.29
N ARG A 97 -11.03 0.18 4.21
CA ARG A 97 -11.02 -0.23 5.62
C ARG A 97 -12.40 -0.09 6.27
N ASN A 98 -13.09 1.03 6.04
CA ASN A 98 -14.43 1.25 6.57
C ASN A 98 -15.40 0.20 6.03
N ARG A 99 -15.36 -0.07 4.72
CA ARG A 99 -16.20 -1.10 4.11
C ARG A 99 -15.91 -2.49 4.67
N LEU A 100 -14.65 -2.84 4.94
CA LEU A 100 -14.30 -4.11 5.59
C LEU A 100 -14.88 -4.17 7.02
N GLN A 101 -14.88 -3.07 7.75
CA GLN A 101 -15.49 -3.00 9.09
C GLN A 101 -17.01 -3.19 9.02
N ASP A 102 -17.67 -2.58 8.04
CA ASP A 102 -19.11 -2.75 7.81
C ASP A 102 -19.45 -4.20 7.46
N GLN A 103 -18.64 -4.84 6.60
CA GLN A 103 -18.79 -6.26 6.26
C GLN A 103 -18.62 -7.18 7.47
N ILE A 104 -17.69 -6.87 8.39
CA ILE A 104 -17.55 -7.63 9.64
C ILE A 104 -18.82 -7.51 10.49
N ASN A 105 -19.42 -6.31 10.57
CA ASN A 105 -20.66 -6.11 11.32
C ASN A 105 -21.81 -6.91 10.71
N GLU A 106 -21.97 -6.87 9.39
CA GLU A 106 -22.97 -7.66 8.66
C GLU A 106 -22.78 -9.17 8.89
N ILE A 107 -21.54 -9.67 8.84
CA ILE A 107 -21.26 -11.09 9.11
C ILE A 107 -21.58 -11.45 10.57
N ASN A 108 -21.30 -10.57 11.53
CA ASN A 108 -21.67 -10.82 12.93
C ASN A 108 -23.19 -10.90 13.10
N GLU A 109 -23.97 -10.05 12.44
CA GLU A 109 -25.42 -10.14 12.43
C GLU A 109 -25.90 -11.46 11.81
N ASN A 110 -25.30 -11.87 10.70
CA ASN A 110 -25.60 -13.15 10.05
C ASN A 110 -25.27 -14.34 10.96
N ILE A 111 -24.13 -14.34 11.65
CA ILE A 111 -23.75 -15.36 12.65
C ILE A 111 -24.82 -15.46 13.73
N LEU A 112 -25.23 -14.33 14.34
CA LEU A 112 -26.25 -14.30 15.39
C LEU A 112 -27.60 -14.83 14.88
N ASN A 113 -27.97 -14.52 13.65
CA ASN A 113 -29.22 -15.01 13.05
C ASN A 113 -29.15 -16.51 12.78
N THR A 114 -28.04 -17.01 12.23
CA THR A 114 -27.82 -18.45 12.01
C THR A 114 -27.80 -19.23 13.33
N GLU A 115 -27.18 -18.71 14.39
CA GLU A 115 -27.20 -19.33 15.73
C GLU A 115 -28.62 -19.46 16.28
N LYS A 116 -29.45 -18.41 16.14
CA LYS A 116 -30.87 -18.46 16.53
C LYS A 116 -31.65 -19.50 15.71
N THR A 117 -31.39 -19.58 14.41
CA THR A 117 -32.03 -20.59 13.53
C THR A 117 -31.64 -22.00 13.95
N ILE A 118 -30.35 -22.24 14.26
CA ILE A 118 -29.86 -23.53 14.77
C ILE A 118 -30.55 -23.90 16.08
N GLU A 119 -30.66 -22.96 17.03
CA GLU A 119 -31.34 -23.21 18.31
C GLU A 119 -32.83 -23.54 18.11
N PHE A 120 -33.51 -22.80 17.23
CA PHE A 120 -34.89 -23.06 16.85
C PHE A 120 -35.08 -24.45 16.21
N LEU A 121 -34.19 -24.85 15.30
CA LEU A 121 -34.22 -26.17 14.66
C LEU A 121 -34.00 -27.28 15.70
N LYS A 122 -33.01 -27.14 16.58
CA LYS A 122 -32.74 -28.09 17.68
C LYS A 122 -33.98 -28.29 18.56
N LYS A 123 -34.62 -27.19 18.95
CA LYS A 123 -35.86 -27.25 19.74
C LYS A 123 -37.00 -27.93 18.99
N THR A 124 -37.20 -27.59 17.72
CA THR A 124 -38.24 -28.17 16.87
C THR A 124 -38.06 -29.68 16.68
N ILE A 125 -36.81 -30.13 16.53
CA ILE A 125 -36.46 -31.56 16.47
C ILE A 125 -36.83 -32.23 17.79
N GLN A 126 -36.39 -31.68 18.92
CA GLN A 126 -36.68 -32.23 20.24
C GLN A 126 -38.19 -32.35 20.49
N ASP A 127 -38.97 -31.31 20.15
CA ASP A 127 -40.43 -31.33 20.28
C ASP A 127 -41.06 -32.44 19.44
N LYS A 128 -40.56 -32.67 18.22
CA LYS A 128 -41.04 -33.76 17.34
C LYS A 128 -40.60 -35.15 17.82
N GLU A 129 -39.41 -35.30 18.37
CA GLU A 129 -38.92 -36.56 18.95
C GLU A 129 -39.82 -37.04 20.11
N ILE A 130 -40.34 -36.10 20.92
CA ILE A 130 -41.31 -36.42 21.97
C ILE A 130 -42.57 -37.07 21.37
N PHE A 131 -43.11 -36.51 20.27
CA PHE A 131 -44.28 -37.09 19.61
C PHE A 131 -43.99 -38.46 18.99
N ILE A 132 -42.80 -38.65 18.38
CA ILE A 132 -42.37 -39.95 17.86
C ILE A 132 -42.32 -40.99 18.98
N ASN A 133 -41.73 -40.66 20.13
CA ASN A 133 -41.63 -41.59 21.26
C ASN A 133 -43.02 -42.02 21.76
N ILE A 134 -43.96 -41.09 21.87
CA ILE A 134 -45.35 -41.39 22.27
C ILE A 134 -46.01 -42.33 21.26
N ILE A 135 -45.86 -42.05 19.97
CA ILE A 135 -46.42 -42.89 18.90
C ILE A 135 -45.78 -44.27 18.91
N GLN A 136 -44.47 -44.37 19.08
CA GLN A 136 -43.73 -45.62 19.15
C GLN A 136 -44.18 -46.48 20.35
N CYS A 137 -44.32 -45.88 21.53
CA CYS A 137 -44.91 -46.56 22.69
C CYS A 137 -46.33 -47.04 22.39
N ARG A 138 -47.15 -46.22 21.73
CA ARG A 138 -48.52 -46.62 21.38
C ARG A 138 -48.54 -47.77 20.39
N ILE A 139 -47.70 -47.75 19.34
CA ILE A 139 -47.54 -48.86 18.40
C ILE A 139 -47.07 -50.13 19.12
N SER A 140 -46.13 -50.02 20.07
CA SER A 140 -45.67 -51.20 20.83
C SER A 140 -46.80 -51.81 21.66
N PHE A 141 -47.62 -50.99 22.34
CA PHE A 141 -48.80 -51.50 23.04
C PHE A 141 -49.80 -52.19 22.10
N LEU A 142 -50.04 -51.63 20.91
CA LEU A 142 -50.91 -52.25 19.90
C LEU A 142 -50.37 -53.61 19.43
N SER A 143 -49.04 -53.75 19.28
CA SER A 143 -48.40 -55.00 18.87
C SER A 143 -48.43 -56.11 19.94
N MET A 144 -48.71 -55.77 21.20
CA MET A 144 -48.80 -56.73 22.32
C MET A 144 -50.22 -57.25 22.58
N ARG A 145 -51.21 -56.85 21.77
CA ARG A 145 -52.58 -57.37 21.87
C ARG A 145 -52.59 -58.89 21.65
N PRO A 146 -53.38 -59.66 22.44
CA PRO A 146 -53.48 -61.11 22.29
C PRO A 146 -54.01 -61.50 20.89
N VAL A 147 -53.63 -62.68 20.41
CA VAL A 147 -53.77 -63.13 19.01
C VAL A 147 -55.18 -62.94 18.42
N LEU A 148 -56.24 -63.10 19.22
CA LEU A 148 -57.63 -62.95 18.77
C LEU A 148 -58.04 -61.49 18.50
N GLU A 149 -57.34 -60.51 19.08
CA GLU A 149 -57.59 -59.07 18.94
C GLU A 149 -56.57 -58.39 18.01
N ASN A 150 -55.54 -59.12 17.56
CA ASN A 150 -54.53 -58.63 16.63
C ASN A 150 -55.06 -58.62 15.20
N ILE A 151 -56.09 -57.82 14.97
CA ILE A 151 -56.56 -57.47 13.64
C ILE A 151 -55.75 -56.24 13.23
N ASN A 152 -55.13 -56.27 12.06
CA ASN A 152 -54.36 -55.16 11.49
C ASN A 152 -55.32 -54.01 11.13
N ASP A 153 -55.76 -53.30 12.17
CA ASP A 153 -56.89 -52.41 12.15
C ASP A 153 -56.52 -51.04 11.56
N ARG A 154 -57.56 -50.28 11.23
CA ARG A 154 -57.40 -48.94 10.64
C ARG A 154 -56.58 -48.01 11.54
N GLU A 155 -56.64 -48.20 12.86
CA GLU A 155 -55.90 -47.39 13.82
C GLU A 155 -54.41 -47.65 13.75
N TYR A 156 -53.99 -48.93 13.71
CA TYR A 156 -52.59 -49.31 13.55
C TYR A 156 -51.99 -48.76 12.25
N SER A 157 -52.70 -48.92 11.13
CA SER A 157 -52.24 -48.43 9.82
C SER A 157 -52.06 -46.90 9.79
N LYS A 158 -53.03 -46.14 10.33
CA LYS A 158 -52.92 -44.68 10.43
C LYS A 158 -51.76 -44.25 11.32
N LEU A 159 -51.60 -44.89 12.47
CA LEU A 159 -50.57 -44.55 13.43
C LEU A 159 -49.16 -44.83 12.86
N SER A 160 -49.01 -45.92 12.12
CA SER A 160 -47.77 -46.25 11.38
C SER A 160 -47.48 -45.24 10.27
N GLN A 161 -48.51 -44.76 9.54
CA GLN A 161 -48.34 -43.71 8.55
C GLN A 161 -47.89 -42.38 9.19
N GLU A 162 -48.54 -41.95 10.27
CA GLU A 162 -48.15 -40.75 11.03
C GLU A 162 -46.73 -40.84 11.58
N PHE A 163 -46.33 -42.01 12.09
CA PHE A 163 -44.96 -42.28 12.53
C PHE A 163 -43.95 -42.05 11.39
N ASN A 164 -44.19 -42.65 10.23
CA ASN A 164 -43.30 -42.50 9.06
C ASN A 164 -43.24 -41.04 8.58
N ASN A 165 -44.37 -40.33 8.58
CA ASN A 165 -44.42 -38.91 8.21
C ASN A 165 -43.62 -38.03 9.18
N LEU A 166 -43.73 -38.28 10.49
CA LEU A 166 -42.96 -37.56 11.50
C LEU A 166 -41.48 -37.87 11.40
N GLN A 167 -41.11 -39.12 11.17
CA GLN A 167 -39.71 -39.51 11.01
C GLN A 167 -39.09 -38.83 9.80
N TYR A 168 -39.77 -38.83 8.65
CA TYR A 168 -39.34 -38.07 7.48
C TYR A 168 -39.20 -36.56 7.76
N SER A 169 -40.13 -35.99 8.54
CA SER A 169 -40.05 -34.59 8.97
C SER A 169 -38.83 -34.32 9.84
N ILE A 170 -38.44 -35.23 10.73
CA ILE A 170 -37.26 -35.09 11.58
C ILE A 170 -35.99 -35.22 10.74
N ASP A 171 -35.92 -36.21 9.84
CA ASP A 171 -34.76 -36.40 8.97
C ASP A 171 -34.47 -35.14 8.13
N ASN A 172 -35.53 -34.51 7.60
CA ASN A 172 -35.41 -33.23 6.89
C ASN A 172 -34.93 -32.08 7.80
N LEU A 173 -35.45 -31.99 9.03
CA LEU A 173 -35.01 -30.96 9.98
C LEU A 173 -33.55 -31.17 10.41
N GLN A 174 -33.11 -32.41 10.60
CA GLN A 174 -31.72 -32.74 10.90
C GLN A 174 -30.79 -32.41 9.74
N LYS A 175 -31.23 -32.65 8.50
CA LYS A 175 -30.49 -32.23 7.31
C LYS A 175 -30.34 -30.71 7.27
N ASN A 176 -31.42 -29.96 7.47
CA ASN A 176 -31.37 -28.49 7.51
C ASN A 176 -30.47 -28.00 8.64
N LEU A 177 -30.53 -28.65 9.82
CA LEU A 177 -29.66 -28.32 10.95
C LEU A 177 -28.18 -28.46 10.58
N PHE A 178 -27.82 -29.56 9.91
CA PHE A 178 -26.45 -29.78 9.44
C PHE A 178 -26.01 -28.72 8.43
N GLU A 179 -26.88 -28.34 7.50
CA GLU A 179 -26.61 -27.28 6.52
C GLU A 179 -26.37 -25.91 7.19
N GLU A 180 -27.19 -25.54 8.19
CA GLU A 180 -27.01 -24.30 8.95
C GLU A 180 -25.76 -24.31 9.84
N GLU A 181 -25.45 -25.44 10.49
CA GLU A 181 -24.20 -25.59 11.28
C GLU A 181 -22.96 -25.47 10.37
N TYR A 182 -23.02 -26.00 9.16
CA TYR A 182 -21.98 -25.83 8.15
C TYR A 182 -21.86 -24.36 7.70
N ALA A 183 -23.00 -23.70 7.42
CA ALA A 183 -23.04 -22.29 7.06
C ALA A 183 -22.43 -21.40 8.16
N LEU A 184 -22.72 -21.70 9.43
CA LEU A 184 -22.15 -21.00 10.58
C LEU A 184 -20.62 -21.12 10.62
N GLN A 185 -20.07 -22.32 10.44
CA GLN A 185 -18.62 -22.52 10.38
C GLN A 185 -17.98 -21.74 9.22
N HIS A 186 -18.66 -21.68 8.07
CA HIS A 186 -18.22 -20.91 6.93
C HIS A 186 -18.21 -19.40 7.23
N LEU A 187 -19.25 -18.86 7.88
CA LEU A 187 -19.31 -17.46 8.30
C LEU A 187 -18.16 -17.09 9.25
N PHE A 188 -17.81 -17.96 10.21
CA PHE A 188 -16.66 -17.73 11.08
C PHE A 188 -15.34 -17.67 10.29
N ARG A 189 -15.13 -18.57 9.33
CA ARG A 189 -13.91 -18.54 8.48
C ARG A 189 -13.84 -17.27 7.63
N LEU A 190 -14.97 -16.86 7.04
CA LEU A 190 -15.06 -15.62 6.28
C LEU A 190 -14.74 -14.40 7.17
N LYS A 191 -15.29 -14.35 8.38
CA LYS A 191 -15.01 -13.29 9.35
C LYS A 191 -13.50 -13.18 9.62
N THR A 192 -12.83 -14.29 9.94
CA THR A 192 -11.38 -14.30 10.18
C THR A 192 -10.61 -13.74 8.99
N THR A 193 -10.97 -14.15 7.77
CA THR A 193 -10.32 -13.69 6.54
C THR A 193 -10.47 -12.17 6.34
N ILE A 194 -11.64 -11.62 6.65
CA ILE A 194 -11.90 -10.18 6.53
C ILE A 194 -11.18 -9.40 7.64
N GLU A 195 -11.13 -9.93 8.86
CA GLU A 195 -10.38 -9.34 9.97
C GLU A 195 -8.87 -9.27 9.68
N GLU A 196 -8.30 -10.31 9.07
CA GLU A 196 -6.91 -10.30 8.60
C GLU A 196 -6.67 -9.21 7.55
N ASN A 197 -7.56 -9.10 6.56
CA ASN A 197 -7.50 -8.04 5.55
C ASN A 197 -7.60 -6.64 6.17
N LEU A 198 -8.46 -6.46 7.16
CA LEU A 198 -8.62 -5.20 7.88
C LEU A 198 -7.33 -4.85 8.66
N ALA A 199 -6.69 -5.83 9.30
CA ALA A 199 -5.40 -5.64 9.96
C ALA A 199 -4.32 -5.18 8.97
N ILE A 200 -4.27 -5.77 7.78
CA ILE A 200 -3.35 -5.35 6.71
C ILE A 200 -3.63 -3.89 6.30
N LYS A 201 -4.90 -3.51 6.07
CA LYS A 201 -5.25 -2.13 5.70
C LYS A 201 -4.92 -1.12 6.80
N ASN A 202 -5.12 -1.47 8.06
CA ASN A 202 -4.71 -0.64 9.20
C ASN A 202 -3.20 -0.44 9.23
N ASN A 203 -2.42 -1.49 8.98
CA ASN A 203 -0.97 -1.38 8.90
C ASN A 203 -0.52 -0.50 7.72
N SER A 204 -1.13 -0.65 6.54
CA SER A 204 -0.86 0.22 5.39
C SER A 204 -1.14 1.69 5.71
N LEU A 205 -2.26 2.00 6.35
CA LEU A 205 -2.57 3.37 6.79
C LEU A 205 -1.58 3.90 7.81
N PHE A 206 -1.19 3.07 8.78
CA PHE A 206 -0.19 3.46 9.77
C PHE A 206 1.14 3.83 9.09
N ILE A 207 1.60 3.02 8.14
CA ILE A 207 2.83 3.31 7.38
C ILE A 207 2.67 4.62 6.62
N ASP A 208 1.60 4.79 5.86
CA ASP A 208 1.41 5.96 5.01
C ASP A 208 1.25 7.26 5.83
N GLU A 209 0.44 7.24 6.87
CA GLU A 209 0.12 8.42 7.68
C GLU A 209 1.20 8.76 8.71
N GLN A 210 1.72 7.76 9.42
CA GLN A 210 2.64 8.00 10.55
C GLN A 210 4.10 7.96 10.12
N LYS A 211 4.46 7.10 9.15
CA LYS A 211 5.84 6.98 8.69
C LYS A 211 6.12 7.87 7.49
N VAL A 212 5.40 7.68 6.38
CA VAL A 212 5.70 8.37 5.12
C VAL A 212 5.37 9.86 5.21
N ILE A 213 4.13 10.21 5.59
CA ILE A 213 3.75 11.63 5.77
C ILE A 213 4.58 12.27 6.89
N GLY A 214 4.83 11.55 7.98
CA GLY A 214 5.68 12.03 9.08
C GLY A 214 7.07 12.46 8.57
N LEU A 215 7.75 11.59 7.82
CA LEU A 215 9.05 11.90 7.21
C LEU A 215 8.97 13.04 6.19
N ARG A 216 7.95 13.04 5.33
CA ARG A 216 7.77 14.13 4.35
C ARG A 216 7.57 15.49 5.01
N ARG A 217 6.88 15.56 6.15
CA ARG A 217 6.71 16.82 6.90
C ARG A 217 8.02 17.34 7.48
N THR A 218 8.97 16.46 7.82
CA THR A 218 10.30 16.88 8.29
C THR A 218 11.18 17.45 7.19
N PHE A 219 10.86 17.14 5.93
CA PHE A 219 11.62 17.60 4.76
C PHE A 219 10.76 18.55 3.94
N SER A 220 10.81 19.84 4.28
CA SER A 220 10.11 20.89 3.54
C SER A 220 11.02 21.50 2.47
N PHE A 221 10.65 21.34 1.21
CA PHE A 221 11.16 22.18 0.13
C PHE A 221 10.46 23.54 0.17
N THR A 222 10.76 24.32 1.20
CA THR A 222 10.35 25.73 1.29
C THR A 222 11.60 26.57 1.25
N SER A 223 11.72 27.41 0.22
CA SER A 223 12.54 28.61 0.24
C SER A 223 12.08 29.54 1.36
#